data_AF-D7A369-F1
#
_entry.id   AF-D7A369-F1
#
_cell.length_a   1.000
_cell.length_b   1.000
_cell.length_c   1.000
_cell.angle_alpha   90.00
_cell.angle_beta   90.00
_cell.angle_gamma   90.00
#
_symmetry.space_group_name_H-M   'P 1'
#
loop_
_entity.id
_entity.type
_entity.pdbx_description
1 polymer ?
#
loop_
_entity_poly.entity_id
_entity_poly.type
_entity_poly.pdbx_seq_one_letter_code
_entity_poly.pdbx_strand_id
1 'polypeptide(L)'
;MRARGQPLRHHVLITGTGRAGTSFLVQLLTNLGLNTGYATDNFILDPIARAGLEFDARDANAPYIVKSPWICDYIEELLEDVSVRIDHVIIPVRNFEAAAASRAYVQKINTGVEDGSRPVPGGLWHTEKASDQIGVLQQRFTRLVEQLVRFDVETTFIWYPRLTQDAAYLRSKLAKALPMPDQKTFEEVFTRTIRPEWVHQFGATDRTMAV
;
A
#
# COMPACT_ATOMS: atom_id res chain seq x y z
N MET A 1 -6.37 -28.67 8.86
CA MET A 1 -5.88 -29.89 8.16
C MET A 1 -5.46 -29.49 6.76
N ARG A 2 -4.19 -29.70 6.38
CA ARG A 2 -3.72 -29.44 5.00
C ARG A 2 -4.50 -30.30 4.01
N ALA A 3 -5.11 -29.70 2.98
CA ALA A 3 -5.40 -30.43 1.76
C ALA A 3 -4.04 -30.85 1.18
N ARG A 4 -3.80 -32.15 1.09
CA ARG A 4 -2.50 -32.68 0.64
C ARG A 4 -2.21 -32.16 -0.77
N GLY A 5 -1.07 -31.48 -0.96
CA GLY A 5 -0.47 -31.27 -2.29
C GLY A 5 -0.33 -29.84 -2.79
N GLN A 6 -0.84 -28.81 -2.11
CA GLN A 6 -0.56 -27.43 -2.54
C GLN A 6 0.80 -26.94 -2.01
N PRO A 7 1.65 -26.34 -2.87
CA PRO A 7 2.93 -25.79 -2.46
C PRO A 7 2.73 -24.62 -1.49
N LEU A 8 3.70 -24.44 -0.58
CA LEU A 8 3.76 -23.25 0.28
C LEU A 8 3.84 -22.01 -0.61
N ARG A 9 2.91 -21.07 -0.45
CA ARG A 9 2.91 -19.81 -1.19
C ARG A 9 3.76 -18.79 -0.48
N HIS A 10 4.58 -18.06 -1.23
CA HIS A 10 5.43 -17.01 -0.69
C HIS A 10 4.97 -15.65 -1.20
N HIS A 11 4.96 -14.65 -0.32
CA HIS A 11 4.56 -13.30 -0.70
C HIS A 11 5.44 -12.21 -0.08
N VAL A 12 5.65 -11.15 -0.85
CA VAL A 12 5.98 -9.81 -0.34
C VAL A 12 4.70 -9.00 -0.30
N LEU A 13 4.36 -8.44 0.86
CA LEU A 13 3.15 -7.65 1.04
C LEU A 13 3.43 -6.16 0.88
N ILE A 14 2.53 -5.44 0.21
CA ILE A 14 2.47 -3.98 0.22
C ILE A 14 1.18 -3.59 0.93
N THR A 15 1.29 -3.11 2.16
CA THR A 15 0.13 -2.79 3.01
C THR A 15 0.36 -1.52 3.82
N GLY A 16 -0.56 -1.18 4.72
CA GLY A 16 -0.56 0.02 5.52
C GLY A 16 -1.96 0.63 5.54
N THR A 17 -2.04 1.90 5.96
CA THR A 17 -3.32 2.54 6.25
C THR A 17 -4.06 3.08 5.02
N GLY A 18 -3.61 2.72 3.80
CA GLY A 18 -4.11 3.27 2.54
C GLY A 18 -3.73 4.75 2.33
N ARG A 19 -4.05 5.30 1.15
CA ARG A 19 -3.78 6.70 0.75
C ARG A 19 -2.31 7.14 0.87
N ALA A 20 -1.38 6.19 0.82
CA ALA A 20 0.06 6.40 0.94
C ALA A 20 0.84 5.88 -0.30
N GLY A 21 0.24 5.92 -1.49
CA GLY A 21 0.95 5.60 -2.75
C GLY A 21 1.13 4.11 -3.06
N THR A 22 0.39 3.21 -2.41
CA THR A 22 0.51 1.76 -2.64
C THR A 22 0.18 1.35 -4.08
N SER A 23 -0.80 1.98 -4.74
CA SER A 23 -1.11 1.70 -6.16
C SER A 23 -0.02 2.18 -7.12
N PHE A 24 0.72 3.24 -6.77
CA PHE A 24 1.91 3.65 -7.55
C PHE A 24 3.03 2.61 -7.42
N LEU A 25 3.26 2.07 -6.21
CA LEU A 25 4.24 1.00 -6.03
C LEU A 25 3.93 -0.21 -6.89
N VAL A 26 2.67 -0.66 -6.95
CA VAL A 26 2.31 -1.80 -7.81
C VAL A 26 2.63 -1.49 -9.27
N GLN A 27 2.18 -0.35 -9.80
CA GLN A 27 2.47 0.05 -11.19
C GLN A 27 3.98 0.08 -11.47
N LEU A 28 4.76 0.66 -10.56
CA LEU A 28 6.22 0.74 -10.68
C LEU A 28 6.85 -0.66 -10.72
N LEU A 29 6.47 -1.53 -9.79
CA LEU A 29 7.03 -2.89 -9.69
C LEU A 29 6.61 -3.75 -10.89
N THR A 30 5.38 -3.60 -11.39
CA THR A 30 4.94 -4.21 -12.64
C THR A 30 5.80 -3.73 -13.82
N ASN A 31 6.03 -2.43 -13.94
CA ASN A 31 6.84 -1.84 -15.02
C ASN A 31 8.33 -2.21 -14.92
N LEU A 32 8.81 -2.60 -13.73
CA LEU A 32 10.14 -3.16 -13.50
C LEU A 32 10.21 -4.68 -13.79
N GLY A 33 9.10 -5.30 -14.20
CA GLY A 33 9.03 -6.73 -14.55
C GLY A 33 8.84 -7.67 -13.37
N LEU A 34 8.44 -7.17 -12.20
CA LEU A 34 8.23 -7.99 -11.01
C LEU A 34 6.82 -8.60 -10.98
N ASN A 35 6.71 -9.76 -10.35
CA ASN A 35 5.46 -10.52 -10.24
C ASN A 35 4.46 -9.84 -9.30
N THR A 36 3.64 -8.96 -9.87
CA THR A 36 2.55 -8.23 -9.22
C THR A 36 1.17 -8.73 -9.66
N GLY A 37 1.10 -9.70 -10.56
CA GLY A 37 -0.15 -10.22 -11.14
C GLY A 37 -0.77 -9.33 -12.23
N TYR A 38 -0.15 -8.19 -12.57
CA TYR A 38 -0.61 -7.27 -13.62
C TYR A 38 0.34 -7.26 -14.81
N ALA A 39 -0.20 -6.92 -15.98
CA ALA A 39 0.57 -6.54 -17.17
C ALA A 39 0.68 -5.01 -17.26
N THR A 40 1.73 -4.51 -17.91
CA THR A 40 2.09 -3.08 -17.97
C THR A 40 1.05 -2.18 -18.64
N ASP A 41 0.14 -2.75 -19.42
CA ASP A 41 -0.91 -2.09 -20.18
C ASP A 41 -2.31 -2.22 -19.56
N ASN A 42 -2.45 -2.89 -18.41
CA ASN A 42 -3.76 -3.26 -17.86
C ASN A 42 -3.93 -2.86 -16.38
N PHE A 43 -3.76 -1.57 -16.08
CA PHE A 43 -4.10 -1.02 -14.76
C PHE A 43 -5.50 -0.41 -14.77
N ILE A 44 -6.44 -1.07 -14.12
CA ILE A 44 -7.76 -0.51 -13.84
C ILE A 44 -7.72 0.09 -12.44
N LEU A 45 -7.83 1.42 -12.38
CA LEU A 45 -7.87 2.19 -11.14
C LEU A 45 -9.23 2.88 -11.01
N ASP A 46 -9.67 3.07 -9.78
CA ASP A 46 -10.79 3.94 -9.48
C ASP A 46 -10.48 5.37 -9.98
N PRO A 47 -11.35 5.98 -10.81
CA PRO A 47 -11.04 7.25 -11.48
C PRO A 47 -10.90 8.43 -10.51
N ILE A 48 -11.52 8.34 -9.34
CA ILE A 48 -11.56 9.41 -8.34
C ILE A 48 -10.50 9.16 -7.27
N ALA A 49 -10.53 7.97 -6.67
CA ALA A 49 -9.62 7.60 -5.61
C ALA A 49 -8.20 7.35 -6.15
N ARG A 50 -8.05 7.00 -7.44
CA ARG A 50 -6.78 6.57 -8.06
C ARG A 50 -6.15 5.40 -7.28
N ALA A 51 -7.04 4.57 -6.72
CA ALA A 51 -6.74 3.38 -5.94
C ALA A 51 -7.22 2.14 -6.72
N GLY A 52 -6.91 0.95 -6.22
CA GLY A 52 -7.06 -0.29 -6.98
C GLY A 52 -5.77 -1.10 -6.98
N LEU A 53 -5.79 -2.21 -7.71
CA LEU A 53 -4.69 -3.18 -7.82
C LEU A 53 -4.49 -4.03 -6.56
N GLU A 54 -5.60 -4.43 -5.93
CA GLU A 54 -5.58 -5.32 -4.76
C GLU A 54 -5.70 -6.80 -5.14
N PHE A 55 -4.93 -7.63 -4.42
CA PHE A 55 -5.09 -9.08 -4.40
C PHE A 55 -5.33 -9.56 -2.97
N ASP A 56 -6.06 -10.67 -2.81
CA ASP A 56 -6.12 -11.40 -1.55
C ASP A 56 -4.94 -12.37 -1.48
N ALA A 57 -4.07 -12.25 -0.48
CA ALA A 57 -2.91 -13.11 -0.31
C ALA A 57 -3.28 -14.60 -0.05
N ARG A 58 -4.54 -14.87 0.30
CA ARG A 58 -5.06 -16.22 0.52
C ARG A 58 -5.53 -16.89 -0.77
N ASP A 59 -5.67 -16.14 -1.86
CA ASP A 59 -6.02 -16.71 -3.17
C ASP A 59 -4.90 -17.65 -3.65
N ALA A 60 -5.28 -18.82 -4.16
CA ALA A 60 -4.34 -19.79 -4.70
C ALA A 60 -3.52 -19.25 -5.87
N ASN A 61 -4.04 -18.26 -6.60
CA ASN A 61 -3.39 -17.60 -7.73
C ASN A 61 -2.82 -16.21 -7.39
N ALA A 62 -2.72 -15.87 -6.09
CA ALA A 62 -2.14 -14.60 -5.67
C ALA A 62 -0.69 -14.47 -6.21
N PRO A 63 -0.31 -13.30 -6.76
CA PRO A 63 1.04 -13.06 -7.23
C PRO A 63 2.04 -13.01 -6.08
N TYR A 64 3.33 -13.05 -6.37
CA TYR A 64 4.36 -12.93 -5.34
C TYR A 64 4.27 -11.59 -4.57
N ILE A 65 4.05 -10.48 -5.28
CA ILE A 65 3.87 -9.15 -4.67
C ILE A 65 2.37 -8.87 -4.54
N VAL A 66 1.87 -8.91 -3.31
CA VAL A 66 0.44 -8.69 -3.02
C VAL A 66 0.26 -7.32 -2.38
N LYS A 67 -0.60 -6.49 -2.97
CA LYS A 67 -0.98 -5.19 -2.40
C LYS A 67 -2.38 -5.28 -1.81
N SER A 68 -2.56 -4.89 -0.56
CA SER A 68 -3.90 -4.68 -0.01
C SER A 68 -3.83 -3.85 1.28
N PRO A 69 -4.55 -2.71 1.37
CA PRO A 69 -4.63 -1.97 2.63
C PRO A 69 -5.42 -2.75 3.69
N TRP A 70 -6.31 -3.66 3.29
CA TRP A 70 -7.12 -4.45 4.22
C TRP A 70 -6.34 -5.53 4.96
N ILE A 71 -5.12 -5.85 4.51
CA ILE A 71 -4.25 -6.79 5.22
C ILE A 71 -4.05 -6.37 6.68
N CYS A 72 -4.00 -5.08 7.03
CA CYS A 72 -3.88 -4.67 8.43
C CYS A 72 -5.06 -5.10 9.32
N ASP A 73 -6.19 -5.49 8.72
CA ASP A 73 -7.37 -5.97 9.46
C ASP A 73 -7.26 -7.45 9.80
N TYR A 74 -6.48 -8.23 9.03
CA TYR A 74 -6.40 -9.69 9.13
C TYR A 74 -4.97 -10.27 9.06
N ILE A 75 -3.91 -9.44 9.18
CA ILE A 75 -2.52 -9.88 9.01
C ILE A 75 -2.15 -11.02 9.96
N GLU A 76 -2.68 -11.05 11.19
CA GLU A 76 -2.46 -12.16 12.13
C GLU A 76 -3.00 -13.49 11.60
N GLU A 77 -4.21 -13.51 11.04
CA GLU A 77 -4.76 -14.72 10.40
C GLU A 77 -3.86 -15.19 9.24
N LEU A 78 -3.30 -14.24 8.48
CA LEU A 78 -2.40 -14.54 7.37
C LEU A 78 -1.05 -15.08 7.85
N LEU A 79 -0.55 -14.61 8.99
CA LEU A 79 0.72 -15.05 9.58
C LEU A 79 0.60 -16.40 10.30
N GLU A 80 -0.58 -16.75 10.79
CA GLU A 80 -0.89 -18.07 11.37
C GLU A 80 -1.17 -19.14 10.29
N ASP A 81 -1.46 -18.74 9.05
CA ASP A 81 -1.74 -19.66 7.95
C ASP A 81 -0.48 -20.39 7.48
N VAL A 82 -0.37 -21.67 7.85
CA VAL A 82 0.74 -22.57 7.46
C VAL A 82 0.84 -22.88 5.96
N SER A 83 -0.08 -22.37 5.13
CA SER A 83 -0.05 -22.46 3.67
C SER A 83 0.54 -21.22 2.99
N VAL A 84 0.81 -20.16 3.78
CA VAL A 84 1.38 -18.89 3.32
C VAL A 84 2.65 -18.58 4.12
N ARG A 85 3.69 -18.11 3.42
CA ARG A 85 4.90 -17.54 4.01
C ARG A 85 5.00 -16.09 3.56
N ILE A 86 5.07 -15.18 4.54
CA ILE A 86 5.35 -13.78 4.28
C ILE A 86 6.86 -13.59 4.35
N ASP A 87 7.48 -13.28 3.22
CA ASP A 87 8.93 -13.08 3.12
C ASP A 87 9.32 -11.67 3.57
N HIS A 88 8.48 -10.68 3.26
CA HIS A 88 8.72 -9.28 3.61
C HIS A 88 7.42 -8.47 3.60
N VAL A 89 7.34 -7.40 4.41
CA VAL A 89 6.26 -6.42 4.38
C VAL A 89 6.77 -5.02 4.09
N ILE A 90 6.25 -4.41 3.04
CA ILE A 90 6.54 -3.03 2.64
C ILE A 90 5.37 -2.15 3.08
N ILE A 91 5.65 -1.15 3.92
CA ILE A 91 4.64 -0.26 4.50
C ILE A 91 4.94 1.18 4.09
N PRO A 92 4.21 1.72 3.11
CA PRO A 92 4.20 3.15 2.87
C PRO A 92 3.54 3.88 4.03
N VAL A 93 4.25 4.85 4.61
CA VAL A 93 3.80 5.67 5.73
C VAL A 93 3.61 7.08 5.24
N ARG A 94 2.43 7.65 5.49
CA ARG A 94 2.09 9.06 5.24
C ARG A 94 1.69 9.68 6.56
N ASN A 95 1.85 11.00 6.68
CA ASN A 95 1.27 11.76 7.79
C ASN A 95 -0.22 11.41 7.94
N PHE A 96 -0.66 11.10 9.15
CA PHE A 96 -2.01 10.55 9.40
C PHE A 96 -3.10 11.59 9.13
N GLU A 97 -2.84 12.86 9.45
CA GLU A 97 -3.73 13.98 9.15
C GLU A 97 -3.94 14.12 7.65
N ALA A 98 -2.85 14.07 6.87
CA ALA A 98 -2.92 14.14 5.40
C ALA A 98 -3.62 12.92 4.79
N ALA A 99 -3.39 11.72 5.32
CA ALA A 99 -4.07 10.50 4.88
C ALA A 99 -5.58 10.55 5.20
N ALA A 100 -5.96 11.01 6.40
CA ALA A 100 -7.35 11.18 6.81
C ALA A 100 -8.06 12.26 5.97
N ALA A 101 -7.41 13.41 5.75
CA ALA A 101 -7.92 14.46 4.88
C ALA A 101 -8.10 13.96 3.43
N SER A 102 -7.18 13.13 2.91
CA SER A 102 -7.36 12.49 1.61
C SER A 102 -8.61 11.60 1.55
N ARG A 103 -8.92 10.86 2.62
CA ARG A 103 -10.11 10.00 2.70
C ARG A 103 -11.39 10.82 2.75
N ALA A 104 -11.44 11.83 3.61
CA ALA A 104 -12.57 12.75 3.72
C ALA A 104 -12.83 13.49 2.40
N TYR A 105 -11.77 13.93 1.71
CA TYR A 105 -11.88 14.52 0.38
C TYR A 105 -12.52 13.56 -0.64
N VAL A 106 -12.04 12.30 -0.70
CA VAL A 106 -12.59 11.28 -1.60
C VAL A 106 -14.05 10.96 -1.26
N GLN A 107 -14.41 10.93 0.03
CA GLN A 107 -15.80 10.76 0.48
C GLN A 107 -16.68 11.91 -0.04
N LYS A 108 -16.24 13.15 0.17
CA LYS A 108 -16.99 14.36 -0.19
C LYS A 108 -17.24 14.49 -1.68
N ILE A 109 -16.23 14.24 -2.51
CA ILE A 109 -16.40 14.35 -3.97
C ILE A 109 -17.29 13.23 -4.55
N ASN A 110 -17.40 12.07 -3.88
CA ASN A 110 -18.27 10.98 -4.32
C ASN A 110 -19.71 11.09 -3.81
N THR A 111 -19.91 11.70 -2.64
CA THR A 111 -21.21 11.67 -1.94
C THR A 111 -21.82 13.05 -1.70
N GLY A 112 -21.05 14.12 -1.91
CA GLY A 112 -21.43 15.50 -1.57
C GLY A 112 -21.13 15.89 -0.12
N VAL A 113 -20.81 14.92 0.75
CA VAL A 113 -20.58 15.12 2.19
C VAL A 113 -19.33 14.40 2.67
N GLU A 114 -18.62 14.96 3.64
CA GLU A 114 -17.39 14.33 4.18
C GLU A 114 -17.68 13.25 5.23
N ASP A 115 -18.86 13.31 5.85
CA ASP A 115 -19.36 12.32 6.81
C ASP A 115 -20.44 11.44 6.16
N GLY A 116 -20.55 10.20 6.62
CA GLY A 116 -21.62 9.28 6.27
C GLY A 116 -21.17 7.83 6.19
N SER A 117 -22.15 6.93 6.23
CA SER A 117 -21.95 5.48 6.19
C SER A 117 -21.82 4.89 4.78
N ARG A 118 -22.05 5.70 3.73
CA ARG A 118 -21.96 5.24 2.34
C ARG A 118 -20.51 4.82 2.03
N PRO A 119 -20.25 3.55 1.68
CA PRO A 119 -18.91 3.09 1.37
C PRO A 119 -18.43 3.72 0.05
N VAL A 120 -17.23 4.29 0.09
CA VAL A 120 -16.56 4.88 -1.08
C VAL A 120 -15.16 4.29 -1.18
N PRO A 121 -14.74 3.74 -2.34
CA PRO A 121 -13.36 3.31 -2.54
C PRO A 121 -12.37 4.44 -2.22
N GLY A 122 -11.47 4.20 -1.26
CA GLY A 122 -10.51 5.21 -0.81
C GLY A 122 -11.09 6.38 0.01
N GLY A 123 -12.39 6.36 0.32
CA GLY A 123 -13.07 7.29 1.24
C GLY A 123 -12.82 6.95 2.71
N LEU A 124 -13.81 7.25 3.57
CA LEU A 124 -13.73 6.92 5.00
C LEU A 124 -13.55 5.41 5.20
N TRP A 125 -12.89 5.05 6.30
CA TRP A 125 -12.59 3.67 6.62
C TRP A 125 -12.80 3.40 8.10
N HIS A 126 -13.63 2.40 8.41
CA HIS A 126 -14.03 1.99 9.77
C HIS A 126 -14.60 3.12 10.64
N THR A 127 -15.12 4.18 10.02
CA THR A 127 -15.83 5.28 10.68
C THR A 127 -16.79 5.95 9.69
N GLU A 128 -17.82 6.60 10.22
CA GLU A 128 -18.76 7.44 9.45
C GLU A 128 -18.42 8.94 9.58
N LYS A 129 -17.46 9.30 10.45
CA LYS A 129 -17.07 10.69 10.69
C LYS A 129 -15.64 10.95 10.24
N ALA A 130 -15.45 11.97 9.42
CA ALA A 130 -14.15 12.41 8.95
C ALA A 130 -13.21 12.79 10.11
N SER A 131 -13.76 13.40 11.18
CA SER A 131 -13.01 13.77 12.39
C SER A 131 -12.32 12.59 13.06
N ASP A 132 -12.93 11.41 12.99
CA ASP A 132 -12.49 10.22 13.73
C ASP A 132 -11.46 9.42 12.92
N GLN A 133 -11.31 9.74 11.63
CA GLN A 133 -10.49 8.98 10.70
C GLN A 133 -9.02 8.91 11.13
N ILE A 134 -8.45 9.97 11.70
CA ILE A 134 -7.06 9.98 12.18
C ILE A 134 -6.83 8.88 13.22
N GLY A 135 -7.71 8.81 14.24
CA GLY A 135 -7.62 7.81 15.31
C GLY A 135 -7.74 6.39 14.77
N VAL A 136 -8.64 6.18 13.80
CA VAL A 136 -8.75 4.88 13.12
C VAL A 136 -7.45 4.50 12.40
N LEU A 137 -6.86 5.41 11.63
CA LEU A 137 -5.62 5.10 10.90
C LEU A 137 -4.47 4.80 11.87
N GLN A 138 -4.34 5.57 12.96
CA GLN A 138 -3.34 5.33 13.99
C GLN A 138 -3.52 3.97 14.67
N GLN A 139 -4.75 3.61 15.02
CA GLN A 139 -5.06 2.30 15.63
C GLN A 139 -4.69 1.16 14.69
N ARG A 140 -5.06 1.25 13.40
CA ARG A 140 -4.77 0.21 12.40
C ARG A 140 -3.28 0.08 12.12
N PHE A 141 -2.56 1.20 12.03
CA PHE A 141 -1.11 1.19 11.88
C PHE A 141 -0.43 0.55 13.08
N THR A 142 -0.83 0.93 14.30
CA THR A 142 -0.26 0.40 15.54
C THR A 142 -0.47 -1.11 15.63
N ARG A 143 -1.69 -1.59 15.34
CA ARG A 143 -2.00 -3.03 15.31
C ARG A 143 -1.16 -3.78 14.29
N LEU A 144 -1.04 -3.26 13.06
CA LEU A 144 -0.22 -3.85 12.01
C LEU A 144 1.24 -3.99 12.47
N VAL A 145 1.83 -2.91 13.00
CA VAL A 145 3.23 -2.91 13.44
C VAL A 145 3.45 -3.86 14.61
N GLU A 146 2.55 -3.86 15.60
CA GLU A 146 2.61 -4.81 16.73
C GLU A 146 2.62 -6.26 16.24
N GLN A 147 1.69 -6.62 15.34
CA GLN A 147 1.58 -7.97 14.81
C GLN A 147 2.85 -8.36 14.03
N LEU A 148 3.39 -7.48 13.18
CA LEU A 148 4.63 -7.78 12.44
C LEU A 148 5.84 -7.97 13.36
N VAL A 149 5.93 -7.20 14.45
CA VAL A 149 6.98 -7.37 15.46
C VAL A 149 6.80 -8.68 16.21
N ARG A 150 5.58 -9.00 16.66
CA ARG A 150 5.29 -10.22 17.42
C ARG A 150 5.58 -11.50 16.64
N PHE A 151 5.36 -11.49 15.33
CA PHE A 151 5.61 -12.62 14.44
C PHE A 151 6.99 -12.59 13.75
N ASP A 152 7.85 -11.63 14.12
CA ASP A 152 9.22 -11.50 13.59
C ASP A 152 9.28 -11.43 12.05
N VAL A 153 8.44 -10.56 11.47
CA VAL A 153 8.32 -10.40 10.02
C VAL A 153 9.15 -9.22 9.53
N GLU A 154 10.04 -9.49 8.59
CA GLU A 154 10.89 -8.44 8.04
C GLU A 154 10.10 -7.34 7.34
N THR A 155 10.40 -6.10 7.73
CA THR A 155 9.54 -4.96 7.40
C THR A 155 10.35 -3.77 6.91
N THR A 156 9.93 -3.18 5.78
CA THR A 156 10.47 -1.94 5.23
C THR A 156 9.43 -0.84 5.25
N PHE A 157 9.65 0.18 6.09
CA PHE A 157 8.88 1.42 6.05
C PHE A 157 9.40 2.38 4.97
N ILE A 158 8.48 2.94 4.19
CA ILE A 158 8.77 3.91 3.12
C ILE A 158 7.99 5.19 3.38
N TRP A 159 8.67 6.32 3.50
CA TRP A 159 8.03 7.62 3.69
C TRP A 159 7.38 8.11 2.39
N TYR A 160 6.08 8.38 2.42
CA TYR A 160 5.25 8.67 1.23
C TYR A 160 5.75 9.84 0.37
N PRO A 161 6.11 11.01 0.94
CA PRO A 161 6.66 12.11 0.14
C PRO A 161 7.89 11.69 -0.68
N ARG A 162 8.81 10.94 -0.06
CA ARG A 162 10.02 10.44 -0.74
C ARG A 162 9.72 9.32 -1.72
N LEU A 163 8.71 8.50 -1.45
CA LEU A 163 8.23 7.44 -2.36
C LEU A 163 7.85 8.02 -3.73
N THR A 164 7.28 9.23 -3.79
CA THR A 164 6.88 9.85 -5.07
C THR A 164 7.89 10.86 -5.63
N GLN A 165 8.88 11.28 -4.84
CA GLN A 165 9.77 12.41 -5.20
C GLN A 165 11.26 12.03 -5.27
N ASP A 166 11.66 10.87 -4.75
CA ASP A 166 13.06 10.48 -4.61
C ASP A 166 13.25 9.01 -5.03
N ALA A 167 13.61 8.83 -6.31
CA ALA A 167 13.80 7.53 -6.92
C ALA A 167 14.95 6.74 -6.27
N ALA A 168 16.05 7.40 -5.90
CA ALA A 168 17.20 6.77 -5.24
C ALA A 168 16.83 6.23 -3.86
N TYR A 169 16.11 7.02 -3.07
CA TYR A 169 15.55 6.57 -1.80
C TYR A 169 14.63 5.36 -1.99
N LEU A 170 13.66 5.47 -2.91
CA LEU A 170 12.68 4.42 -3.10
C LEU A 170 13.37 3.12 -3.52
N ARG A 171 14.29 3.17 -4.48
CA ARG A 171 15.07 2.01 -4.90
C ARG A 171 15.84 1.38 -3.73
N SER A 172 16.54 2.19 -2.94
CA SER A 172 17.31 1.70 -1.78
C SER A 172 16.44 0.98 -0.75
N LYS A 173 15.20 1.44 -0.55
CA LYS A 173 14.22 0.81 0.33
C LYS A 173 13.70 -0.50 -0.25
N LEU A 174 13.30 -0.50 -1.52
CA LEU A 174 12.77 -1.69 -2.19
C LEU A 174 13.81 -2.80 -2.34
N ALA A 175 15.09 -2.43 -2.55
CA ALA A 175 16.19 -3.38 -2.69
C ALA A 175 16.44 -4.26 -1.45
N LYS A 176 15.86 -3.92 -0.29
CA LYS A 176 15.90 -4.76 0.92
C LYS A 176 15.06 -6.03 0.80
N ALA A 177 14.03 -6.01 -0.05
CA ALA A 177 13.02 -7.05 -0.14
C ALA A 177 12.91 -7.67 -1.53
N LEU A 178 13.33 -6.93 -2.56
CA LEU A 178 13.05 -7.26 -3.96
C LEU A 178 14.30 -7.07 -4.82
N PRO A 179 14.48 -7.85 -5.90
CA PRO A 179 15.58 -7.66 -6.84
C PRO A 179 15.36 -6.38 -7.64
N MET A 180 15.98 -5.29 -7.20
CA MET A 180 15.94 -4.01 -7.91
C MET A 180 17.01 -3.96 -9.01
N PRO A 181 16.71 -3.37 -10.18
CA PRO A 181 17.72 -3.15 -11.21
C PRO A 181 18.74 -2.11 -10.75
N ASP A 182 19.70 -1.76 -11.61
CA ASP A 182 20.60 -0.64 -11.35
C ASP A 182 19.84 0.70 -11.22
N GLN A 183 20.55 1.70 -10.70
CA GLN A 183 19.98 3.01 -10.41
C GLN A 183 19.40 3.68 -11.65
N LYS A 184 20.09 3.58 -12.80
CA LYS A 184 19.70 4.25 -14.03
C LYS A 184 18.41 3.65 -14.59
N THR A 185 18.35 2.33 -14.71
CA THR A 185 17.12 1.65 -15.16
C THR A 185 15.94 1.95 -14.23
N PHE A 186 16.17 1.95 -12.92
CA PHE A 186 15.11 2.28 -11.97
C PHE A 186 14.60 3.71 -12.15
N GLU A 187 15.48 4.71 -12.28
CA GLU A 187 15.10 6.11 -12.49
C GLU A 187 14.31 6.33 -13.78
N GLU A 188 14.69 5.66 -14.87
CA GLU A 188 13.99 5.70 -16.15
C GLU A 188 12.56 5.12 -16.03
N VAL A 189 12.39 4.03 -15.30
CA VAL A 189 11.06 3.41 -15.08
C VAL A 189 10.23 4.19 -14.05
N PHE A 190 10.88 4.75 -13.03
CA PHE A 190 10.25 5.63 -12.06
C PHE A 190 9.65 6.86 -12.74
N THR A 191 10.46 7.55 -13.55
CA THR A 191 10.07 8.80 -14.23
C THR A 191 8.91 8.60 -15.18
N ARG A 192 8.85 7.48 -15.90
CA ARG A 192 7.71 7.18 -16.80
C ARG A 192 6.44 6.75 -16.06
N THR A 193 6.58 6.23 -14.84
CA THR A 193 5.45 5.65 -14.07
C THR A 193 4.81 6.70 -13.16
N ILE A 194 5.60 7.60 -12.58
CA ILE A 194 5.08 8.62 -11.70
C ILE A 194 4.17 9.56 -12.47
N ARG A 195 3.03 9.89 -11.86
CA ARG A 195 2.06 10.86 -12.35
C ARG A 195 1.96 11.97 -11.31
N PRO A 196 2.79 13.02 -11.38
CA PRO A 196 2.85 14.07 -10.36
C PRO A 196 1.50 14.73 -10.09
N GLU A 197 0.66 14.84 -11.11
CA GLU A 197 -0.71 15.36 -11.04
C GLU A 197 -1.67 14.46 -10.23
N TRP A 198 -1.25 13.25 -9.87
CA TRP A 198 -1.96 12.34 -8.99
C TRP A 198 -1.55 12.42 -7.52
N VAL A 199 -0.48 13.14 -7.23
CA VAL A 199 0.05 13.33 -5.88
C VAL A 199 -0.65 14.51 -5.23
N HIS A 200 -1.78 14.24 -4.56
CA HIS A 200 -2.50 15.25 -3.78
C HIS A 200 -1.73 15.61 -2.51
N GLN A 201 -1.81 16.88 -2.13
CA GLN A 201 -1.17 17.44 -0.95
C GLN A 201 -2.23 17.91 0.04
N PHE A 202 -2.14 17.45 1.29
CA PHE A 202 -3.12 17.76 2.34
C PHE A 202 -2.45 18.39 3.58
N GLY A 203 -1.59 19.38 3.36
CA GLY A 203 -0.92 20.15 4.42
C GLY A 203 0.57 20.34 4.18
N ALA A 204 1.22 21.16 5.01
CA ALA A 204 2.66 21.45 4.89
C ALA A 204 3.55 20.25 5.22
N THR A 205 3.16 19.42 6.19
CA THR A 205 3.89 18.22 6.63
C THR A 205 3.82 17.06 5.64
N ASP A 206 2.89 17.13 4.69
CA ASP A 206 2.74 16.18 3.59
C ASP A 206 3.77 16.41 2.46
N ARG A 207 4.57 17.49 2.57
CA ARG A 207 5.69 17.82 1.68
C ARG A 207 7.06 17.51 2.28
N THR A 208 7.15 17.33 3.59
CA THR A 208 8.45 17.31 4.26
C THR A 208 9.18 16.03 3.90
N MET A 209 10.20 16.16 3.04
CA MET A 209 11.25 15.16 2.93
C MET A 209 11.85 15.07 4.33
N ALA A 210 11.69 13.92 4.99
CA ALA A 210 12.34 13.70 6.29
C ALA A 210 13.84 13.97 6.10
N VAL A 211 14.36 14.93 6.88
CA VAL A 211 15.76 15.35 6.87
C VAL A 211 16.65 14.16 7.17
#